data_AF-A0AA40VEJ0-F1
#
_entry.id   AF-A0AA40VEJ0-F1
#
_cell.length_a   1.000
_cell.length_b   1.000
_cell.length_c   1.000
_cell.angle_alpha   90.00
_cell.angle_beta   90.00
_cell.angle_gamma   90.00
#
_symmetry.space_group_name_H-M   'P 1'
#
loop_
_entity.id
_entity.type
_entity.pdbx_description
1 polymer ?
#
loop_
_entity_poly.entity_id
_entity_poly.type
_entity_poly.pdbx_seq_one_letter_code
_entity_poly.pdbx_strand_id
1 'polypeptide(L)'
;MLRLAERALADPWLTAGTDTTWNLLLCLDPDGLRRNERWLTGPYSLGHHYRNFFRPGFLEQPEWLPDGAAAAALPETRALLALQDELRPVLQCSLHGVDVGGGFVELTRDLPGLDRRVAGVAARLGIPRELGAYDALYWPRLGPAVYRIPPPHRGTLAAAITEAAVESTWFHPHRHGTLTAVVEAPMWGVAAVADGSPHPGPAAERRAVSRTLREDTRLLADLTDRIRPHLAAVPDAARLLAPVDDYLLVCPGLADAWDPDTGPSADPLPLLTTAGLTALRLAGRRVVLRTAGLLHQLVSRAGHDPAGALPQLDRLIDARCADYRDGCRARWIPVERQAEYQARVVLAAFALAVRRPRGPSRSGERDWGPGTAVPMHRE
;
A
#
# COMPACT_ATOMS: atom_id res chain seq x y z
N MET A 1 -11.38 9.47 -9.00
CA MET A 1 -11.14 10.00 -10.37
C MET A 1 -12.27 10.84 -10.94
N LEU A 2 -13.52 10.38 -10.98
CA LEU A 2 -14.63 11.19 -11.52
C LEU A 2 -14.76 12.58 -10.87
N ARG A 3 -14.58 12.66 -9.54
CA ARG A 3 -14.53 13.93 -8.80
C ARG A 3 -13.43 14.89 -9.27
N LEU A 4 -12.31 14.38 -9.77
CA LEU A 4 -11.24 15.20 -10.37
C LEU A 4 -11.66 15.71 -11.75
N ALA A 5 -12.25 14.85 -12.57
CA ALA A 5 -12.78 15.22 -13.89
C ALA A 5 -13.80 16.37 -13.78
N GLU A 6 -14.77 16.24 -12.86
CA GLU A 6 -15.77 17.27 -12.57
C GLU A 6 -15.13 18.62 -12.23
N ARG A 7 -14.08 18.61 -11.40
CA ARG A 7 -13.39 19.84 -10.98
C ARG A 7 -12.56 20.45 -12.09
N ALA A 8 -11.83 19.63 -12.84
CA ALA A 8 -11.03 20.09 -13.97
C ALA A 8 -11.91 20.73 -15.06
N LEU A 9 -13.12 20.21 -15.27
CA LEU A 9 -14.11 20.79 -16.17
C LEU A 9 -14.76 22.08 -15.62
N ALA A 10 -14.96 22.15 -14.30
CA ALA A 10 -15.62 23.29 -13.66
C ALA A 10 -14.70 24.51 -13.44
N ASP A 11 -13.38 24.32 -13.39
CA ASP A 11 -12.40 25.38 -13.14
C ASP A 11 -11.43 25.52 -14.33
N PRO A 12 -11.59 26.53 -15.19
CA PRO A 12 -10.71 26.78 -16.34
C PRO A 12 -9.23 26.98 -15.97
N TRP A 13 -8.93 27.35 -14.72
CA TRP A 13 -7.54 27.45 -14.27
C TRP A 13 -6.82 26.09 -14.30
N LEU A 14 -7.55 25.00 -14.05
CA LEU A 14 -7.02 23.62 -14.08
C LEU A 14 -6.78 23.08 -15.49
N THR A 15 -7.21 23.80 -16.52
CA THR A 15 -7.07 23.41 -17.92
C THR A 15 -6.41 24.53 -18.72
N ALA A 16 -7.19 25.38 -19.40
CA ALA A 16 -6.69 26.43 -20.28
C ALA A 16 -5.78 27.45 -19.56
N GLY A 17 -6.07 27.76 -18.28
CA GLY A 17 -5.28 28.72 -17.50
C GLY A 17 -3.87 28.24 -17.13
N THR A 18 -3.58 26.95 -17.29
CA THR A 18 -2.27 26.34 -17.00
C THR A 18 -1.73 25.51 -18.18
N ASP A 19 -2.37 25.58 -19.35
CA ASP A 19 -2.07 24.76 -20.52
C ASP A 19 -1.95 23.25 -20.17
N THR A 20 -2.91 22.77 -19.36
CA THR A 20 -2.87 21.41 -18.80
C THR A 20 -3.94 20.52 -19.41
N THR A 21 -3.52 19.30 -19.77
CA THR A 21 -4.42 18.19 -20.14
C THR A 21 -4.49 17.16 -19.02
N TRP A 22 -5.70 16.74 -18.66
CA TRP A 22 -5.94 15.68 -17.67
C TRP A 22 -6.23 14.35 -18.35
N ASN A 23 -5.33 13.38 -18.20
CA ASN A 23 -5.53 12.00 -18.63
C ASN A 23 -5.95 11.15 -17.42
N LEU A 24 -7.04 10.41 -17.52
CA LEU A 24 -7.64 9.66 -16.40
C LEU A 24 -7.74 8.17 -16.72
N LEU A 25 -6.89 7.36 -16.10
CA LEU A 25 -6.96 5.90 -16.15
C LEU A 25 -7.84 5.38 -15.00
N LEU A 26 -9.13 5.13 -15.27
CA LEU A 26 -10.14 4.84 -14.24
C LEU A 26 -9.88 3.58 -13.40
N CYS A 27 -9.23 2.58 -13.99
CA CYS A 27 -8.92 1.33 -13.32
C CYS A 27 -7.74 0.69 -14.05
N LEU A 28 -6.65 0.42 -13.32
CA LEU A 28 -5.50 -0.30 -13.85
C LEU A 28 -5.71 -1.82 -13.78
N ASP A 29 -6.42 -2.30 -12.76
CA ASP A 29 -6.67 -3.73 -12.50
C ASP A 29 -8.18 -4.05 -12.56
N PRO A 30 -8.76 -4.16 -13.77
CA PRO A 30 -10.20 -4.45 -13.92
C PRO A 30 -10.58 -5.84 -13.40
N ASP A 31 -9.68 -6.81 -13.46
CA ASP A 31 -9.91 -8.18 -12.97
C ASP A 31 -9.95 -8.22 -11.44
N GLY A 32 -9.00 -7.55 -10.78
CA GLY A 32 -9.02 -7.35 -9.34
C GLY A 32 -10.25 -6.57 -8.88
N LEU A 33 -10.66 -5.53 -9.62
CA LEU A 33 -11.90 -4.81 -9.34
C LEU A 33 -13.12 -5.73 -9.41
N ARG A 34 -13.24 -6.56 -10.46
CA ARG A 34 -14.34 -7.50 -10.63
C ARG A 34 -14.43 -8.52 -9.50
N ARG A 35 -13.28 -8.99 -8.99
CA ARG A 35 -13.23 -9.91 -7.85
C ARG A 35 -13.67 -9.27 -6.52
N ASN A 36 -13.66 -7.94 -6.44
CA ASN A 36 -14.10 -7.18 -5.26
C ASN A 36 -15.58 -6.72 -5.33
N GLU A 37 -16.31 -6.96 -6.44
CA GLU A 37 -17.70 -6.50 -6.64
C GLU A 37 -18.64 -6.80 -5.45
N ARG A 38 -18.41 -7.91 -4.75
CA ARG A 38 -19.25 -8.38 -3.63
C ARG A 38 -19.25 -7.46 -2.39
N TRP A 39 -18.26 -6.59 -2.23
CA TRP A 39 -18.21 -5.67 -1.08
C TRP A 39 -18.24 -4.19 -1.45
N LEU A 40 -17.98 -3.84 -2.71
CA LEU A 40 -17.89 -2.44 -3.16
C LEU A 40 -19.20 -1.66 -2.99
N THR A 41 -20.35 -2.34 -2.95
CA THR A 41 -21.67 -1.73 -2.74
C THR A 41 -22.14 -1.76 -1.28
N GLY A 42 -21.29 -2.21 -0.36
CA GLY A 42 -21.62 -2.41 1.04
C GLY A 42 -22.40 -3.70 1.33
N PRO A 43 -22.77 -3.96 2.60
CA PRO A 43 -22.59 -3.08 3.76
C PRO A 43 -21.12 -2.87 4.12
N TYR A 44 -20.72 -1.63 4.44
CA TYR A 44 -19.33 -1.26 4.76
C TYR A 44 -18.93 -1.63 6.20
N SER A 45 -18.95 -2.93 6.50
CA SER A 45 -18.43 -3.49 7.75
C SER A 45 -17.09 -4.21 7.51
N LEU A 46 -16.21 -4.21 8.52
CA LEU A 46 -14.92 -4.90 8.43
C LEU A 46 -15.11 -6.39 8.09
N GLY A 47 -16.07 -7.05 8.73
CA GLY A 47 -16.34 -8.47 8.50
C GLY A 47 -16.85 -8.77 7.09
N HIS A 48 -17.70 -7.91 6.50
CA HIS A 48 -18.15 -8.06 5.11
C HIS A 48 -17.01 -7.81 4.13
N HIS A 49 -16.20 -6.78 4.38
CA HIS A 49 -15.05 -6.44 3.57
C HIS A 49 -14.04 -7.60 3.50
N TYR A 50 -13.52 -8.06 4.65
CA TYR A 50 -12.48 -9.09 4.63
C TYR A 50 -12.98 -10.46 4.13
N ARG A 51 -14.23 -10.85 4.39
CA ARG A 51 -14.80 -12.10 3.83
C ARG A 51 -14.97 -12.08 2.30
N ASN A 52 -14.97 -10.91 1.69
CA ASN A 52 -15.17 -10.71 0.25
C ASN A 52 -13.99 -9.99 -0.43
N PHE A 53 -12.91 -9.76 0.32
CA PHE A 53 -11.75 -9.01 -0.15
C PHE A 53 -10.95 -9.81 -1.17
N PHE A 54 -10.47 -9.15 -2.21
CA PHE A 54 -9.47 -9.72 -3.11
C PHE A 54 -8.35 -8.72 -3.36
N ARG A 55 -7.12 -9.22 -3.31
CA ARG A 55 -5.93 -8.55 -3.82
C ARG A 55 -5.09 -9.61 -4.53
N PRO A 56 -4.56 -9.34 -5.73
CA PRO A 56 -3.73 -10.30 -6.44
C PRO A 56 -2.45 -10.62 -5.67
N GLY A 57 -1.88 -11.80 -5.94
CA GLY A 57 -0.54 -12.15 -5.45
C GLY A 57 0.53 -11.20 -5.99
N PHE A 58 1.73 -11.23 -5.42
CA PHE A 58 2.84 -10.33 -5.71
C PHE A 58 3.13 -10.20 -7.22
N LEU A 59 3.20 -11.32 -7.94
CA LEU A 59 3.48 -11.36 -9.38
C LEU A 59 2.30 -10.91 -10.27
N GLU A 60 1.12 -10.71 -9.67
CA GLU A 60 -0.10 -10.29 -10.35
C GLU A 60 -0.48 -8.84 -9.99
N GLN A 61 0.41 -8.09 -9.34
CA GLN A 61 0.19 -6.68 -8.99
C GLN A 61 0.62 -5.76 -10.16
N PRO A 62 -0.29 -5.04 -10.84
CA PRO A 62 0.07 -4.31 -12.05
C PRO A 62 1.03 -3.15 -11.85
N GLU A 63 1.11 -2.58 -10.65
CA GLU A 63 2.03 -1.48 -10.34
C GLU A 63 3.41 -1.92 -9.86
N TRP A 64 3.60 -3.23 -9.62
CA TRP A 64 4.86 -3.80 -9.17
C TRP A 64 5.68 -4.29 -10.37
N LEU A 65 6.95 -3.90 -10.42
CA LEU A 65 7.90 -4.20 -11.50
C LEU A 65 9.17 -4.87 -10.96
N PRO A 66 9.09 -5.99 -10.24
CA PRO A 66 10.26 -6.61 -9.58
C PRO A 66 11.44 -6.88 -10.50
N ASP A 67 11.15 -7.32 -11.72
CA ASP A 67 12.15 -7.64 -12.75
C ASP A 67 12.40 -6.48 -13.73
N GLY A 68 11.79 -5.33 -13.44
CA GLY A 68 11.86 -4.09 -14.19
C GLY A 68 10.94 -4.00 -15.40
N ALA A 69 10.88 -2.80 -15.98
CA ALA A 69 9.95 -2.45 -17.05
C ALA A 69 10.10 -3.35 -18.31
N ALA A 70 11.32 -3.79 -18.62
CA ALA A 70 11.58 -4.67 -19.77
C ALA A 70 11.03 -6.10 -19.59
N ALA A 71 10.86 -6.54 -18.34
CA ALA A 71 10.34 -7.86 -17.99
C ALA A 71 8.84 -7.84 -17.64
N ALA A 72 8.14 -6.72 -17.87
CA ALA A 72 6.72 -6.56 -17.54
C ALA A 72 5.84 -7.63 -18.24
N ALA A 73 5.37 -8.59 -17.44
CA ALA A 73 4.61 -9.73 -17.93
C ALA A 73 3.11 -9.42 -18.08
N LEU A 74 2.54 -8.60 -17.19
CA LEU A 74 1.11 -8.29 -17.18
C LEU A 74 0.73 -7.29 -18.28
N PRO A 75 -0.36 -7.51 -19.03
CA PRO A 75 -0.82 -6.57 -20.06
C PRO A 75 -1.19 -5.20 -19.48
N GLU A 76 -1.78 -5.15 -18.29
CA GLU A 76 -2.13 -3.92 -17.56
C GLU A 76 -0.88 -3.09 -17.27
N THR A 77 0.16 -3.73 -16.76
CA THR A 77 1.46 -3.10 -16.51
C THR A 77 2.05 -2.56 -17.80
N ARG A 78 2.12 -3.37 -18.88
CA ARG A 78 2.64 -2.90 -20.18
C ARG A 78 1.86 -1.71 -20.72
N ALA A 79 0.53 -1.71 -20.60
CA ALA A 79 -0.31 -0.61 -21.02
C ALA A 79 0.00 0.67 -20.23
N LEU A 80 0.15 0.58 -18.90
CA LEU A 80 0.52 1.71 -18.07
C LEU A 80 1.89 2.28 -18.45
N LEU A 81 2.90 1.42 -18.64
CA LEU A 81 4.24 1.85 -19.03
C LEU A 81 4.26 2.55 -20.39
N ALA A 82 3.52 2.02 -21.36
CA ALA A 82 3.38 2.63 -22.69
C ALA A 82 2.70 4.01 -22.60
N LEU A 83 1.61 4.13 -21.83
CA LEU A 83 0.94 5.42 -21.60
C LEU A 83 1.86 6.43 -20.93
N GLN A 84 2.66 6.01 -19.95
CA GLN A 84 3.65 6.85 -19.28
C GLN A 84 4.73 7.35 -20.25
N ASP A 85 5.21 6.49 -21.15
CA ASP A 85 6.22 6.80 -22.16
C ASP A 85 5.71 7.71 -23.29
N GLU A 86 4.44 7.54 -23.66
CA GLU A 86 3.75 8.35 -24.66
C GLU A 86 3.38 9.74 -24.11
N LEU A 87 2.69 9.80 -22.97
CA LEU A 87 2.13 11.04 -22.43
C LEU A 87 3.16 11.91 -21.70
N ARG A 88 4.20 11.29 -21.11
CA ARG A 88 5.27 11.96 -20.35
C ARG A 88 4.74 13.06 -19.42
N PRO A 89 3.80 12.72 -18.51
CA PRO A 89 3.07 13.74 -17.76
C PRO A 89 4.02 14.53 -16.85
N VAL A 90 3.74 15.82 -16.64
CA VAL A 90 4.51 16.61 -15.64
C VAL A 90 4.27 16.10 -14.22
N LEU A 91 3.07 15.58 -13.97
CA LEU A 91 2.62 15.02 -12.70
C LEU A 91 1.79 13.76 -12.99
N GLN A 92 2.17 12.64 -12.37
CA GLN A 92 1.35 11.44 -12.25
C GLN A 92 0.80 11.36 -10.83
N CYS A 93 -0.49 11.07 -10.69
CA CYS A 93 -1.08 10.77 -9.39
C CYS A 93 -1.71 9.39 -9.41
N SER A 94 -1.19 8.46 -8.60
CA SER A 94 -1.84 7.16 -8.39
C SER A 94 -2.74 7.26 -7.15
N LEU A 95 -3.99 6.78 -7.26
CA LEU A 95 -4.99 6.88 -6.20
C LEU A 95 -5.16 5.53 -5.52
N HIS A 96 -4.73 5.46 -4.26
CA HIS A 96 -4.69 4.22 -3.50
C HIS A 96 -5.58 4.29 -2.26
N GLY A 97 -5.93 3.11 -1.75
CA GLY A 97 -6.71 2.94 -0.54
C GLY A 97 -5.99 2.06 0.45
N VAL A 98 -5.94 2.51 1.70
CA VAL A 98 -5.56 1.65 2.84
C VAL A 98 -6.80 1.16 3.55
N ASP A 99 -6.86 -0.13 3.86
CA ASP A 99 -8.02 -0.72 4.54
C ASP A 99 -8.26 0.02 5.88
N VAL A 100 -7.30 -0.03 6.80
CA VAL A 100 -7.44 0.57 8.14
C VAL A 100 -6.19 1.40 8.45
N GLY A 101 -6.35 2.67 8.82
CA GLY A 101 -5.22 3.56 9.10
C GLY A 101 -5.55 5.04 8.98
N GLY A 102 -4.66 5.80 8.36
CA GLY A 102 -4.82 7.22 8.03
C GLY A 102 -4.44 7.52 6.59
N GLY A 103 -4.66 8.77 6.16
CA GLY A 103 -4.22 9.24 4.85
C GLY A 103 -2.76 9.71 4.88
N PHE A 104 -2.03 9.42 3.82
CA PHE A 104 -0.66 9.86 3.61
C PHE A 104 -0.35 9.97 2.10
N VAL A 105 0.81 10.52 1.77
CA VAL A 105 1.25 10.71 0.38
C VAL A 105 2.69 10.24 0.22
N GLU A 106 2.98 9.59 -0.89
CA GLU A 106 4.32 9.16 -1.26
C GLU A 106 4.73 9.87 -2.55
N LEU A 107 5.97 10.36 -2.61
CA LEU A 107 6.46 11.16 -3.74
C LEU A 107 7.78 10.62 -4.27
N THR A 108 7.94 10.56 -5.59
CA THR A 108 9.24 10.24 -6.20
C THR A 108 10.24 11.38 -6.07
N ARG A 109 9.76 12.62 -5.89
CA ARG A 109 10.58 13.81 -5.64
C ARG A 109 9.90 14.75 -4.66
N ASP A 110 10.69 15.53 -3.94
CA ASP A 110 10.15 16.51 -3.00
C ASP A 110 9.27 17.54 -3.71
N LEU A 111 8.12 17.83 -3.08
CA LEU A 111 7.14 18.83 -3.49
C LEU A 111 6.86 19.75 -2.29
N PRO A 112 7.72 20.76 -2.07
CA PRO A 112 7.67 21.60 -0.87
C PRO A 112 6.28 22.21 -0.62
N GLY A 113 5.80 22.08 0.62
CA GLY A 113 4.51 22.60 1.07
C GLY A 113 3.32 21.66 0.86
N LEU A 114 3.51 20.50 0.23
CA LEU A 114 2.45 19.50 0.09
C LEU A 114 1.99 18.97 1.46
N ASP A 115 2.91 18.73 2.38
CA ASP A 115 2.65 18.29 3.75
C ASP A 115 1.63 19.19 4.48
N ARG A 116 1.76 20.52 4.34
CA ARG A 116 0.83 21.49 4.92
C ARG A 116 -0.54 21.46 4.22
N ARG A 117 -0.56 21.21 2.90
CA ARG A 117 -1.82 21.06 2.14
C ARG A 117 -2.55 19.79 2.56
N VAL A 118 -1.84 18.67 2.66
CA VAL A 118 -2.36 17.39 3.16
C VAL A 118 -2.91 17.56 4.58
N ALA A 119 -2.20 18.26 5.46
CA ALA A 119 -2.66 18.62 6.80
C ALA A 119 -4.03 19.33 6.78
N GLY A 120 -4.14 20.40 6.00
CA GLY A 120 -5.37 21.18 5.90
C GLY A 120 -6.54 20.41 5.28
N VAL A 121 -6.28 19.57 4.27
CA VAL A 121 -7.29 18.72 3.63
C VAL A 121 -7.80 17.65 4.60
N ALA A 122 -6.88 16.92 5.25
CA ALA A 122 -7.20 15.88 6.21
C ALA A 122 -8.02 16.43 7.39
N ALA A 123 -7.62 17.57 7.95
CA ALA A 123 -8.34 18.22 9.05
C ALA A 123 -9.78 18.60 8.65
N ARG A 124 -9.98 19.23 7.47
CA ARG A 124 -11.31 19.62 6.98
C ARG A 124 -12.24 18.44 6.75
N LEU A 125 -11.71 17.29 6.35
CA LEU A 125 -12.52 16.10 6.05
C LEU A 125 -12.65 15.15 7.24
N GLY A 126 -11.95 15.45 8.35
CA GLY A 126 -11.90 14.58 9.53
C GLY A 126 -11.25 13.23 9.20
N ILE A 127 -10.17 13.23 8.42
CA ILE A 127 -9.41 12.04 8.07
C ILE A 127 -8.11 12.05 8.91
N PRO A 128 -7.83 11.02 9.71
CA PRO A 128 -6.55 10.90 10.42
C PRO A 128 -5.39 10.88 9.42
N ARG A 129 -4.28 11.50 9.77
CA ARG A 129 -3.05 11.42 8.98
C ARG A 129 -2.18 10.32 9.55
N GLU A 130 -1.59 9.50 8.69
CA GLU A 130 -0.71 8.43 9.15
C GLU A 130 0.74 8.92 9.23
N LEU A 131 1.24 9.15 10.45
CA LEU A 131 2.56 9.76 10.68
C LEU A 131 3.72 8.75 10.69
N GLY A 132 3.41 7.46 10.69
CA GLY A 132 4.36 6.35 10.64
C GLY A 132 3.84 5.22 9.76
N ALA A 133 3.44 5.55 8.53
CA ALA A 133 2.85 4.59 7.59
C ALA A 133 3.76 3.37 7.43
N TYR A 134 3.18 2.18 7.62
CA TYR A 134 3.92 0.93 7.51
C TYR A 134 4.48 0.72 6.09
N ASP A 135 3.70 1.11 5.08
CA ASP A 135 4.08 0.95 3.68
C ASP A 135 5.32 1.81 3.31
N ALA A 136 5.59 2.85 4.12
CA ALA A 136 6.75 3.74 4.02
C ALA A 136 7.68 3.66 5.25
N LEU A 137 7.67 2.53 5.97
CA LEU A 137 8.31 2.39 7.30
C LEU A 137 9.76 2.87 7.31
N TYR A 138 10.56 2.50 6.31
CA TYR A 138 11.98 2.84 6.20
C TYR A 138 12.27 4.01 5.27
N TRP A 139 11.24 4.66 4.74
CA TRP A 139 11.41 5.67 3.70
C TRP A 139 11.75 7.05 4.27
N PRO A 140 12.53 7.87 3.54
CA PRO A 140 12.80 9.23 3.95
C PRO A 140 11.50 10.04 4.08
N ARG A 141 11.36 10.76 5.19
CA ARG A 141 10.20 11.64 5.43
C ARG A 141 10.44 13.01 4.80
N LEU A 142 9.49 13.46 3.99
CA LEU A 142 9.46 14.82 3.43
C LEU A 142 8.64 15.77 4.31
N GLY A 143 7.69 15.23 5.07
CA GLY A 143 6.90 15.94 6.05
C GLY A 143 5.99 14.99 6.84
N PRO A 144 5.15 15.51 7.76
CA PRO A 144 4.15 14.70 8.46
C PRO A 144 3.17 14.05 7.46
N ALA A 145 3.14 12.71 7.42
CA ALA A 145 2.36 11.91 6.46
C ALA A 145 2.70 12.17 4.98
N VAL A 146 3.93 12.61 4.68
CA VAL A 146 4.47 12.71 3.32
C VAL A 146 5.85 12.08 3.26
N TYR A 147 6.01 11.07 2.41
CA TYR A 147 7.20 10.22 2.32
C TYR A 147 7.82 10.31 0.93
N ARG A 148 9.13 10.07 0.85
CA ARG A 148 9.84 9.95 -0.42
C ARG A 148 9.94 8.49 -0.80
N ILE A 149 9.39 8.13 -1.96
CA ILE A 149 9.62 6.82 -2.58
C ILE A 149 11.13 6.74 -2.89
N PRO A 150 11.87 5.78 -2.33
CA PRO A 150 13.29 5.62 -2.63
C PRO A 150 13.47 5.26 -4.12
N PRO A 151 14.61 5.63 -4.74
CA PRO A 151 14.94 5.11 -6.06
C PRO A 151 14.90 3.59 -6.03
N PRO A 152 14.38 2.96 -7.08
CA PRO A 152 14.21 1.53 -7.08
C PRO A 152 15.56 0.80 -7.00
N HIS A 153 15.61 -0.27 -6.21
CA HIS A 153 16.74 -1.17 -6.11
C HIS A 153 16.29 -2.62 -6.21
N ARG A 154 17.13 -3.49 -6.78
CA ARG A 154 16.86 -4.93 -6.78
C ARG A 154 16.96 -5.46 -5.36
N GLY A 155 15.87 -6.01 -4.85
CA GLY A 155 15.76 -6.61 -3.52
C GLY A 155 15.43 -8.10 -3.57
N THR A 156 15.34 -8.73 -2.40
CA THR A 156 14.83 -10.11 -2.28
C THR A 156 13.31 -10.13 -2.46
N LEU A 157 12.73 -11.28 -2.81
CA LEU A 157 11.27 -11.44 -2.89
C LEU A 157 10.57 -11.07 -1.57
N ALA A 158 11.18 -11.40 -0.43
CA ALA A 158 10.65 -11.02 0.88
C ALA A 158 10.63 -9.50 1.07
N ALA A 159 11.76 -8.82 0.80
CA ALA A 159 11.83 -7.36 0.80
C ALA A 159 10.81 -6.76 -0.18
N ALA A 160 10.58 -7.43 -1.30
CA ALA A 160 9.67 -6.98 -2.32
C ALA A 160 8.20 -7.06 -1.95
N ILE A 161 7.82 -8.12 -1.24
CA ILE A 161 6.46 -8.28 -0.70
C ILE A 161 6.22 -7.32 0.47
N THR A 162 7.26 -6.98 1.24
CA THR A 162 7.13 -6.19 2.48
C THR A 162 7.33 -4.70 2.27
N GLU A 163 8.16 -4.31 1.32
CA GLU A 163 8.46 -2.93 0.97
C GLU A 163 7.91 -2.66 -0.43
N ALA A 164 6.95 -1.75 -0.56
CA ALA A 164 6.44 -1.28 -1.85
C ALA A 164 7.48 -0.51 -2.69
N ALA A 165 8.77 -0.63 -2.35
CA ALA A 165 9.94 0.08 -2.87
C ALA A 165 10.73 -0.69 -3.92
N VAL A 166 10.32 -1.93 -4.24
CA VAL A 166 10.80 -2.62 -5.44
C VAL A 166 10.58 -1.71 -6.64
N GLU A 167 11.39 -1.88 -7.70
CA GLU A 167 11.06 -1.34 -9.02
C GLU A 167 9.53 -1.33 -9.23
N SER A 168 8.96 -0.13 -9.32
CA SER A 168 7.52 0.09 -9.39
C SER A 168 7.20 1.01 -10.56
N THR A 169 5.99 0.88 -11.10
CA THR A 169 5.51 1.72 -12.18
C THR A 169 5.46 3.21 -11.79
N TRP A 170 5.51 3.53 -10.49
CA TRP A 170 5.54 4.89 -9.98
C TRP A 170 6.83 5.64 -10.32
N PHE A 171 7.96 4.93 -10.37
CA PHE A 171 9.27 5.52 -10.69
C PHE A 171 9.59 5.48 -12.19
N HIS A 172 8.91 4.65 -12.98
CA HIS A 172 9.12 4.53 -14.43
C HIS A 172 9.13 5.87 -15.19
N PRO A 173 8.15 6.77 -15.01
CA PRO A 173 8.12 8.03 -15.75
C PRO A 173 9.11 9.08 -15.20
N HIS A 174 9.81 8.81 -14.09
CA HIS A 174 10.76 9.74 -13.48
C HIS A 174 11.86 10.18 -14.48
N ARG A 175 12.28 9.29 -15.38
CA ARG A 175 13.25 9.58 -16.46
C ARG A 175 12.78 10.67 -17.43
N HIS A 176 11.47 10.87 -17.57
CA HIS A 176 10.88 11.92 -18.40
C HIS A 176 10.74 13.25 -17.66
N GLY A 177 11.23 13.32 -16.41
CA GLY A 177 11.03 14.45 -15.54
C GLY A 177 9.64 14.51 -14.90
N THR A 178 8.86 13.41 -14.94
CA THR A 178 7.58 13.28 -14.25
C THR A 178 7.76 13.21 -12.73
N LEU A 179 6.97 13.96 -11.97
CA LEU A 179 6.80 13.73 -10.53
C LEU A 179 5.62 12.77 -10.34
N THR A 180 5.80 11.71 -9.55
CA THR A 180 4.69 10.81 -9.18
C THR A 180 4.32 11.05 -7.74
N ALA A 181 3.00 11.14 -7.48
CA ALA A 181 2.42 11.19 -6.16
C ALA A 181 1.44 10.01 -5.97
N VAL A 182 1.71 9.13 -5.01
CA VAL A 182 0.77 8.10 -4.57
C VAL A 182 -0.05 8.69 -3.42
N VAL A 183 -1.37 8.72 -3.57
CA VAL A 183 -2.28 9.36 -2.60
C VAL A 183 -3.13 8.28 -1.93
N GLU A 184 -2.82 8.03 -0.66
CA GLU A 184 -3.44 6.97 0.14
C GLU A 184 -4.62 7.52 0.95
N ALA A 185 -5.79 6.90 0.79
CA ALA A 185 -7.00 7.25 1.54
C ALA A 185 -7.45 6.07 2.40
N PRO A 186 -7.75 6.28 3.70
CA PRO A 186 -8.20 5.20 4.56
C PRO A 186 -9.68 4.89 4.34
N MET A 187 -10.01 3.60 4.20
CA MET A 187 -11.40 3.14 4.25
C MET A 187 -11.94 3.23 5.68
N TRP A 188 -11.19 2.71 6.65
CA TRP A 188 -11.44 2.91 8.08
C TRP A 188 -10.35 3.78 8.72
N GLY A 189 -10.75 4.93 9.25
CA GLY A 189 -9.85 5.86 9.93
C GLY A 189 -9.57 5.45 11.38
N VAL A 190 -8.30 5.50 11.79
CA VAL A 190 -7.84 5.30 13.17
C VAL A 190 -7.16 6.57 13.67
N ALA A 191 -7.66 7.18 14.77
CA ALA A 191 -7.12 8.46 15.24
C ALA A 191 -5.66 8.35 15.75
N ALA A 192 -5.29 7.23 16.37
CA ALA A 192 -3.98 7.03 16.98
C ALA A 192 -2.81 7.03 15.96
N VAL A 193 -3.07 6.79 14.67
CA VAL A 193 -2.04 6.91 13.62
C VAL A 193 -1.59 8.35 13.38
N ALA A 194 -2.32 9.33 13.92
CA ALA A 194 -1.98 10.75 13.89
C ALA A 194 -1.23 11.23 15.15
N ASP A 195 -0.97 10.34 16.12
CA ASP A 195 -0.31 10.69 17.37
C ASP A 195 1.21 10.48 17.27
N GLY A 196 1.94 11.57 17.05
CA GLY A 196 3.39 11.56 16.98
C GLY A 196 4.12 11.50 18.32
N SER A 197 3.41 11.37 19.45
CA SER A 197 4.05 11.31 20.77
C SER A 197 4.85 10.02 20.98
N PRO A 198 5.87 10.03 21.87
CA PRO A 198 6.55 8.82 22.29
C PRO A 198 5.57 7.82 22.92
N HIS A 199 5.67 6.53 22.56
CA HIS A 199 4.85 5.51 23.18
C HIS A 199 5.41 5.13 24.56
N PRO A 200 4.58 4.94 25.60
CA PRO A 200 5.06 4.66 26.96
C PRO A 200 5.69 3.27 27.13
N GLY A 201 5.34 2.30 26.27
CA GLY A 201 5.82 0.92 26.37
C GLY A 201 6.14 0.27 25.02
N PRO A 202 7.10 0.79 24.24
CA PRO A 202 7.33 0.37 22.85
C PRO A 202 7.77 -1.09 22.73
N ALA A 203 8.60 -1.58 23.66
CA ALA A 203 9.04 -2.98 23.66
C ALA A 203 7.89 -3.95 23.97
N ALA A 204 7.02 -3.60 24.91
CA ALA A 204 5.86 -4.43 25.25
C ALA A 204 4.87 -4.51 24.08
N GLU A 205 4.59 -3.38 23.41
CA GLU A 205 3.72 -3.33 22.24
C GLU A 205 4.30 -4.17 21.09
N ARG A 206 5.59 -4.01 20.80
CA ARG A 206 6.27 -4.80 19.76
C ARG A 206 6.19 -6.31 20.04
N ARG A 207 6.45 -6.75 21.27
CA ARG A 207 6.29 -8.17 21.65
C ARG A 207 4.86 -8.65 21.44
N ALA A 208 3.87 -7.84 21.80
CA ALA A 208 2.46 -8.19 21.66
C ALA A 208 2.05 -8.33 20.19
N VAL A 209 2.43 -7.36 19.34
CA VAL A 209 2.15 -7.39 17.89
C VAL A 209 2.84 -8.59 17.24
N SER A 210 4.12 -8.81 17.54
CA SER A 210 4.92 -9.90 16.98
C SER A 210 4.38 -11.27 17.39
N ARG A 211 4.04 -11.45 18.67
CA ARG A 211 3.44 -12.69 19.17
C ARG A 211 2.10 -12.98 18.48
N THR A 212 1.23 -11.97 18.40
CA THR A 212 -0.08 -12.10 17.76
C THR A 212 0.05 -12.49 16.29
N LEU A 213 0.93 -11.80 15.54
CA LEU A 213 1.18 -12.13 14.15
C LEU A 213 1.69 -13.57 13.99
N ARG A 214 2.61 -14.00 14.86
CA ARG A 214 3.17 -15.35 14.83
C ARG A 214 2.12 -16.43 15.12
N GLU A 215 1.26 -16.20 16.10
CA GLU A 215 0.16 -17.10 16.45
C GLU A 215 -0.86 -17.21 15.31
N ASP A 216 -1.29 -16.08 14.75
CA ASP A 216 -2.26 -16.05 13.66
C ASP A 216 -1.69 -16.67 12.37
N THR A 217 -0.41 -16.43 12.07
CA THR A 217 0.26 -16.99 10.90
C THR A 217 0.34 -18.52 10.98
N ARG A 218 0.66 -19.08 12.16
CA ARG A 218 0.66 -20.54 12.37
C ARG A 218 -0.73 -21.13 12.16
N LEU A 219 -1.75 -20.53 12.76
CA LEU A 219 -3.13 -20.97 12.58
C LEU A 219 -3.55 -20.94 11.10
N LEU A 220 -3.19 -19.89 10.36
CA LEU A 220 -3.49 -19.76 8.94
C LEU A 220 -2.71 -20.76 8.08
N ALA A 221 -1.45 -21.05 8.41
CA ALA A 221 -0.68 -22.10 7.76
C ALA A 221 -1.34 -23.47 7.94
N ASP A 222 -1.69 -23.84 9.18
CA ASP A 222 -2.37 -25.10 9.49
C ASP A 222 -3.73 -25.21 8.79
N LEU A 223 -4.48 -24.11 8.70
CA LEU A 223 -5.73 -24.06 7.92
C LEU A 223 -5.47 -24.24 6.43
N THR A 224 -4.45 -23.57 5.88
CA THR A 224 -4.10 -23.66 4.46
C THR A 224 -3.74 -25.10 4.07
N ASP A 225 -2.93 -25.78 4.88
CA ASP A 225 -2.53 -27.18 4.64
C ASP A 225 -3.73 -28.14 4.67
N ARG A 226 -4.70 -27.91 5.55
CA ARG A 226 -5.93 -28.71 5.62
C ARG A 226 -6.89 -28.41 4.48
N ILE A 227 -6.96 -27.18 4.01
CA ILE A 227 -7.85 -26.76 2.92
C ILE A 227 -7.31 -27.25 1.56
N ARG A 228 -5.99 -27.14 1.33
CA ARG A 228 -5.35 -27.33 0.02
C ARG A 228 -5.72 -28.63 -0.71
N PRO A 229 -5.80 -29.81 -0.06
CA PRO A 229 -6.21 -31.06 -0.72
C PRO A 229 -7.61 -31.03 -1.33
N HIS A 230 -8.47 -30.12 -0.89
CA HIS A 230 -9.87 -30.03 -1.30
C HIS A 230 -10.13 -28.97 -2.37
N LEU A 231 -9.09 -28.30 -2.89
CA LEU A 231 -9.24 -27.17 -3.81
C LEU A 231 -9.09 -27.52 -5.30
N ALA A 232 -8.77 -28.76 -5.65
CA ALA A 232 -8.47 -29.15 -7.03
C ALA A 232 -9.63 -28.87 -8.02
N ALA A 233 -10.88 -28.98 -7.56
CA ALA A 233 -12.06 -28.72 -8.37
C ALA A 233 -12.60 -27.27 -8.24
N VAL A 234 -11.98 -26.42 -7.41
CA VAL A 234 -12.46 -25.06 -7.15
C VAL A 234 -11.93 -24.11 -8.23
N PRO A 235 -12.82 -23.43 -8.99
CA PRO A 235 -12.39 -22.49 -10.02
C PRO A 235 -11.52 -21.37 -9.45
N ASP A 236 -10.46 -21.03 -10.17
CA ASP A 236 -9.47 -20.00 -9.80
C ASP A 236 -8.81 -20.17 -8.43
N ALA A 237 -8.81 -21.38 -7.86
CA ALA A 237 -8.22 -21.61 -6.55
C ALA A 237 -6.76 -21.14 -6.46
N ALA A 238 -5.98 -21.38 -7.52
CA ALA A 238 -4.58 -20.94 -7.59
C ALA A 238 -4.42 -19.42 -7.45
N ARG A 239 -5.33 -18.62 -8.03
CA ARG A 239 -5.28 -17.15 -7.97
C ARG A 239 -5.63 -16.61 -6.57
N LEU A 240 -6.48 -17.32 -5.83
CA LEU A 240 -6.79 -16.97 -4.44
C LEU A 240 -5.73 -17.48 -3.46
N LEU A 241 -5.07 -18.60 -3.79
CA LEU A 241 -3.97 -19.16 -3.00
C LEU A 241 -2.66 -18.38 -3.18
N ALA A 242 -2.37 -17.83 -4.36
CA ALA A 242 -1.14 -17.08 -4.59
C ALA A 242 -0.87 -15.98 -3.54
N PRO A 243 -1.79 -15.03 -3.28
CA PRO A 243 -1.60 -14.05 -2.20
C PRO A 243 -1.57 -14.67 -0.80
N VAL A 244 -2.25 -15.80 -0.55
CA VAL A 244 -2.14 -16.54 0.73
C VAL A 244 -0.71 -17.04 0.93
N ASP A 245 -0.13 -17.65 -0.10
CA ASP A 245 1.23 -18.20 -0.09
C ASP A 245 2.27 -17.08 0.09
N ASP A 246 2.09 -15.94 -0.59
CA ASP A 246 2.96 -14.76 -0.42
C ASP A 246 2.94 -14.24 1.03
N TYR A 247 1.76 -14.15 1.65
CA TYR A 247 1.63 -13.68 3.04
C TYR A 247 2.22 -14.67 4.04
N LEU A 248 1.94 -15.97 3.88
CA LEU A 248 2.48 -17.01 4.77
C LEU A 248 4.00 -17.13 4.66
N LEU A 249 4.58 -16.81 3.50
CA LEU A 249 6.02 -16.75 3.30
C LEU A 249 6.68 -15.62 4.14
N VAL A 250 6.09 -14.42 4.19
CA VAL A 250 6.74 -13.24 4.79
C VAL A 250 6.39 -13.01 6.26
N CYS A 251 5.18 -13.38 6.70
CA CYS A 251 4.70 -13.07 8.04
C CYS A 251 5.60 -13.59 9.18
N PRO A 252 6.20 -14.80 9.12
CA PRO A 252 7.12 -15.26 10.16
C PRO A 252 8.34 -14.33 10.31
N GLY A 253 8.98 -13.97 9.19
CA GLY A 253 10.13 -13.07 9.18
C GLY A 253 9.78 -11.67 9.66
N LEU A 254 8.59 -11.16 9.32
CA LEU A 254 8.08 -9.90 9.86
C LEU A 254 7.86 -9.94 11.37
N ALA A 255 7.24 -11.01 11.88
CA ALA A 255 7.06 -11.18 13.31
C ALA A 255 8.40 -11.20 14.05
N ASP A 256 9.41 -11.87 13.50
CA ASP A 256 10.74 -11.92 14.09
C ASP A 256 11.47 -10.57 13.98
N ALA A 257 11.33 -9.83 12.88
CA ALA A 257 11.92 -8.49 12.73
C ALA A 257 11.33 -7.46 13.71
N TRP A 258 10.06 -7.62 14.08
CA TRP A 258 9.37 -6.71 14.99
C TRP A 258 9.61 -7.06 16.46
N ASP A 259 9.91 -8.31 16.78
CA ASP A 259 10.10 -8.78 18.14
C ASP A 259 11.43 -8.23 18.71
N PRO A 260 11.44 -7.54 19.86
CA PRO A 260 12.69 -7.06 20.45
C PRO A 260 13.56 -8.18 21.03
N ASP A 261 13.03 -9.40 21.18
CA ASP A 261 13.71 -10.51 21.84
C ASP A 261 14.42 -11.48 20.85
N THR A 262 14.24 -11.31 19.55
CA THR A 262 14.74 -12.19 18.46
C THR A 262 16.15 -11.83 17.96
N GLY A 263 16.95 -11.12 18.76
CA GLY A 263 18.28 -10.66 18.38
C GLY A 263 18.25 -9.39 17.51
N PRO A 264 19.41 -8.85 17.12
CA PRO A 264 19.46 -7.63 16.32
C PRO A 264 18.85 -7.86 14.93
N SER A 265 17.76 -7.15 14.62
CA SER A 265 17.29 -6.99 13.24
C SER A 265 18.37 -6.30 12.41
N ALA A 266 18.51 -6.69 11.15
CA ALA A 266 19.40 -6.00 10.21
C ALA A 266 19.05 -4.50 10.08
N ASP A 267 17.75 -4.18 10.17
CA ASP A 267 17.24 -2.80 10.13
C ASP A 267 16.38 -2.51 11.37
N PRO A 268 16.82 -1.64 12.29
CA PRO A 268 16.04 -1.28 13.46
C PRO A 268 14.80 -0.47 13.05
N LEU A 269 13.66 -0.72 13.72
CA LEU A 269 12.42 0.03 13.48
C LEU A 269 12.65 1.54 13.70
N PRO A 270 12.39 2.40 12.69
CA PRO A 270 12.88 3.78 12.68
C PRO A 270 12.08 4.74 13.59
N LEU A 271 10.83 4.41 13.96
CA LEU A 271 9.98 5.27 14.78
C LEU A 271 9.18 4.48 15.81
N LEU A 272 9.53 4.62 17.09
CA LEU A 272 8.79 4.05 18.24
C LEU A 272 7.79 5.06 18.84
N THR A 273 7.06 5.75 17.98
CA THR A 273 5.96 6.66 18.37
C THR A 273 4.65 5.90 18.50
N THR A 274 3.64 6.50 19.14
CA THR A 274 2.29 5.93 19.19
C THR A 274 1.74 5.67 17.80
N ALA A 275 1.93 6.61 16.86
CA ALA A 275 1.53 6.44 15.46
C ALA A 275 2.23 5.26 14.78
N GLY A 276 3.56 5.16 14.91
CA GLY A 276 4.34 4.09 14.27
C GLY A 276 3.99 2.70 14.79
N LEU A 277 3.83 2.55 16.12
CA LEU A 277 3.42 1.26 16.70
C LEU A 277 1.97 0.92 16.40
N THR A 278 1.09 1.92 16.32
CA THR A 278 -0.30 1.72 15.86
C THR A 278 -0.30 1.21 14.42
N ALA A 279 0.43 1.86 13.51
CA ALA A 279 0.54 1.43 12.11
C ALA A 279 1.10 0.00 11.99
N LEU A 280 2.11 -0.36 12.78
CA LEU A 280 2.65 -1.72 12.84
C LEU A 280 1.59 -2.76 13.25
N ARG A 281 0.83 -2.46 14.31
CA ARG A 281 -0.29 -3.30 14.76
C ARG A 281 -1.37 -3.42 13.68
N LEU A 282 -1.68 -2.33 12.99
CA LEU A 282 -2.67 -2.33 11.91
C LEU A 282 -2.21 -3.17 10.72
N ALA A 283 -0.94 -3.08 10.34
CA ALA A 283 -0.35 -3.83 9.24
C ALA A 283 -0.33 -5.34 9.50
N GLY A 284 0.10 -5.78 10.69
CA GLY A 284 0.09 -7.20 11.06
C GLY A 284 -1.31 -7.83 10.97
N ARG A 285 -2.33 -7.12 11.48
CA ARG A 285 -3.73 -7.56 11.41
C ARG A 285 -4.28 -7.60 9.99
N ARG A 286 -3.85 -6.66 9.16
CA ARG A 286 -4.33 -6.50 7.79
C ARG A 286 -3.93 -7.71 6.97
N VAL A 287 -2.67 -8.13 7.08
CA VAL A 287 -2.19 -9.32 6.39
C VAL A 287 -2.96 -10.57 6.85
N VAL A 288 -3.11 -10.78 8.16
CA VAL A 288 -3.88 -11.90 8.73
C VAL A 288 -5.32 -11.92 8.21
N LEU A 289 -6.02 -10.79 8.24
CA LEU A 289 -7.42 -10.69 7.81
C LEU A 289 -7.59 -10.88 6.30
N ARG A 290 -6.66 -10.37 5.48
CA ARG A 290 -6.65 -10.61 4.03
C ARG A 290 -6.45 -12.10 3.73
N THR A 291 -5.50 -12.76 4.39
CA THR A 291 -5.25 -14.20 4.26
C THR A 291 -6.47 -15.03 4.69
N ALA A 292 -7.03 -14.74 5.87
CA ALA A 292 -8.22 -15.43 6.37
C ALA A 292 -9.43 -15.25 5.45
N GLY A 293 -9.62 -14.05 4.91
CA GLY A 293 -10.67 -13.71 3.95
C GLY A 293 -10.58 -14.49 2.63
N LEU A 294 -9.37 -14.62 2.09
CA LEU A 294 -9.11 -15.41 0.87
C LEU A 294 -9.35 -16.90 1.09
N LEU A 295 -8.87 -17.46 2.21
CA LEU A 295 -9.16 -18.85 2.61
C LEU A 295 -10.66 -19.08 2.83
N HIS A 296 -11.35 -18.14 3.48
CA HIS A 296 -12.80 -18.20 3.67
C HIS A 296 -13.52 -18.27 2.32
N GLN A 297 -13.13 -17.44 1.36
CA GLN A 297 -13.69 -17.49 0.00
C GLN A 297 -13.41 -18.81 -0.71
N LEU A 298 -12.19 -19.36 -0.59
CA LEU A 298 -11.83 -20.64 -1.18
C LEU A 298 -12.75 -21.77 -0.69
N VAL A 299 -12.91 -21.90 0.63
CA VAL A 299 -13.76 -22.94 1.22
C VAL A 299 -15.24 -22.69 0.90
N SER A 300 -15.70 -21.43 0.97
CA SER A 300 -17.08 -21.08 0.60
C SER A 300 -17.40 -21.42 -0.85
N ARG A 301 -16.45 -21.21 -1.78
CA ARG A 301 -16.61 -21.54 -3.21
C ARG A 301 -16.59 -23.05 -3.48
N ALA A 302 -15.92 -23.84 -2.63
CA ALA A 302 -15.96 -25.30 -2.72
C ALA A 302 -17.35 -25.87 -2.43
N GLY A 303 -18.21 -25.12 -1.71
CA GLY A 303 -19.58 -25.53 -1.39
C GLY A 303 -19.69 -26.58 -0.28
N HIS A 304 -18.57 -27.07 0.24
CA HIS A 304 -18.48 -27.97 1.39
C HIS A 304 -17.19 -27.68 2.18
N ASP A 305 -17.20 -27.95 3.49
CA ASP A 305 -16.06 -27.71 4.39
C ASP A 305 -15.60 -29.02 5.07
N PRO A 306 -14.86 -29.88 4.35
CA PRO A 306 -14.40 -31.17 4.87
C PRO A 306 -13.25 -30.99 5.87
N ALA A 307 -12.58 -29.83 5.84
CA ALA A 307 -11.50 -29.47 6.75
C ALA A 307 -12.00 -28.86 8.07
N GLY A 308 -13.30 -28.55 8.18
CA GLY A 308 -13.86 -27.82 9.32
C GLY A 308 -13.23 -26.42 9.52
N ALA A 309 -12.79 -25.80 8.43
CA ALA A 309 -12.02 -24.57 8.43
C ALA A 309 -12.88 -23.31 8.63
N LEU A 310 -14.12 -23.28 8.12
CA LEU A 310 -14.97 -22.08 8.14
C LEU A 310 -15.23 -21.57 9.57
N PRO A 311 -15.61 -22.40 10.57
CA PRO A 311 -15.83 -21.91 11.93
C PRO A 311 -14.55 -21.39 12.61
N GLN A 312 -13.36 -21.82 12.18
CA GLN A 312 -12.10 -21.29 12.69
C GLN A 312 -11.77 -19.95 12.01
N LEU A 313 -11.95 -19.85 10.69
CA LEU A 313 -11.76 -18.63 9.92
C LEU A 313 -12.72 -17.52 10.37
N ASP A 314 -14.00 -17.84 10.58
CA ASP A 314 -15.00 -16.89 11.07
C ASP A 314 -14.62 -16.32 12.43
N ARG A 315 -14.23 -17.18 13.37
CA ARG A 315 -13.79 -16.73 14.70
C ARG A 315 -12.55 -15.85 14.63
N LEU A 316 -11.58 -16.19 13.78
CA LEU A 316 -10.38 -15.37 13.58
C LEU A 316 -10.74 -14.01 12.98
N ILE A 317 -11.54 -13.99 11.91
CA ILE A 317 -11.97 -12.77 11.24
C ILE A 317 -12.74 -11.88 12.22
N ASP A 318 -13.71 -12.43 12.94
CA ASP A 318 -14.54 -11.66 13.86
C ASP A 318 -13.73 -11.10 15.04
N ALA A 319 -12.82 -11.89 15.61
CA ALA A 319 -11.93 -11.44 16.67
C ALA A 319 -11.02 -10.30 16.20
N ARG A 320 -10.40 -10.42 15.02
CA ARG A 320 -9.50 -9.40 14.48
C ARG A 320 -10.23 -8.15 13.98
N CYS A 321 -11.47 -8.30 13.49
CA CYS A 321 -12.34 -7.17 13.16
C CYS A 321 -12.80 -6.42 14.43
N ALA A 322 -13.16 -7.14 15.49
CA ALA A 322 -13.48 -6.52 16.79
C ALA A 322 -12.27 -5.77 17.36
N ASP A 323 -11.07 -6.34 17.22
CA ASP A 323 -9.81 -5.73 17.58
C ASP A 323 -9.52 -4.40 16.86
N TYR A 324 -9.89 -4.28 15.58
CA TYR A 324 -9.85 -3.00 14.86
C TYR A 324 -10.91 -2.03 15.37
N ARG A 325 -12.16 -2.48 15.47
CA ARG A 325 -13.29 -1.64 15.86
C ARG A 325 -13.15 -1.12 17.30
N ASP A 326 -12.86 -2.01 18.23
CA ASP A 326 -12.92 -1.75 19.67
C ASP A 326 -11.53 -1.38 20.19
N GLY A 327 -10.50 -2.14 19.76
CA GLY A 327 -9.11 -1.96 20.20
C GLY A 327 -8.36 -0.82 19.50
N CYS A 328 -8.72 -0.46 18.27
CA CYS A 328 -8.13 0.66 17.53
C CYS A 328 -9.12 1.81 17.26
N ARG A 329 -10.41 1.65 17.61
CA ARG A 329 -11.47 2.62 17.32
C ARG A 329 -11.56 2.96 15.83
N ALA A 330 -11.32 1.97 14.98
CA ALA A 330 -11.42 2.10 13.54
C ALA A 330 -12.86 2.44 13.15
N ARG A 331 -13.04 3.51 12.36
CA ARG A 331 -14.36 3.99 11.92
C ARG A 331 -14.41 4.16 10.41
N TRP A 332 -15.54 3.79 9.81
CA TRP A 332 -15.75 3.98 8.38
C TRP A 332 -15.63 5.46 8.00
N ILE A 333 -14.87 5.74 6.93
CA ILE A 333 -14.84 7.02 6.26
C ILE A 333 -15.76 6.89 5.03
N PRO A 334 -16.83 7.70 4.90
CA PRO A 334 -17.69 7.64 3.71
C PRO A 334 -16.90 7.76 2.41
N VAL A 335 -17.26 6.99 1.39
CA VAL A 335 -16.56 6.94 0.09
C VAL A 335 -16.43 8.33 -0.51
N GLU A 336 -17.45 9.18 -0.35
CA GLU A 336 -17.45 10.56 -0.82
C GLU A 336 -16.34 11.39 -0.16
N ARG A 337 -16.07 11.16 1.13
CA ARG A 337 -14.97 11.84 1.85
C ARG A 337 -13.61 11.31 1.44
N GLN A 338 -13.49 10.01 1.18
CA GLN A 338 -12.25 9.41 0.66
C GLN A 338 -11.91 9.98 -0.73
N ALA A 339 -12.89 9.99 -1.64
CA ALA A 339 -12.75 10.54 -2.98
C ALA A 339 -12.47 12.05 -2.98
N GLU A 340 -13.13 12.80 -2.10
CA GLU A 340 -12.90 14.23 -1.91
C GLU A 340 -11.50 14.53 -1.35
N TYR A 341 -11.00 13.70 -0.44
CA TYR A 341 -9.63 13.79 0.08
C TYR A 341 -8.61 13.62 -1.03
N GLN A 342 -8.69 12.51 -1.77
CA GLN A 342 -7.79 12.23 -2.89
C GLN A 342 -7.85 13.35 -3.93
N ALA A 343 -9.04 13.81 -4.30
CA ALA A 343 -9.19 14.88 -5.27
C ALA A 343 -8.53 16.19 -4.81
N ARG A 344 -8.71 16.59 -3.55
CA ARG A 344 -8.10 17.80 -3.00
C ARG A 344 -6.59 17.69 -2.88
N VAL A 345 -6.06 16.53 -2.50
CA VAL A 345 -4.61 16.30 -2.41
C VAL A 345 -3.98 16.33 -3.81
N VAL A 346 -4.59 15.68 -4.80
CA VAL A 346 -4.13 15.74 -6.20
C VAL A 346 -4.12 17.17 -6.73
N LEU A 347 -5.19 17.95 -6.49
CA LEU A 347 -5.22 19.35 -6.92
C LEU A 347 -4.19 20.22 -6.19
N ALA A 348 -3.89 19.92 -4.92
CA ALA A 348 -2.82 20.59 -4.20
C ALA A 348 -1.44 20.24 -4.77
N ALA A 349 -1.19 18.97 -5.09
CA ALA A 349 0.04 18.52 -5.72
C ALA A 349 0.19 19.16 -7.12
N PHE A 350 -0.86 19.15 -7.93
CA PHE A 350 -0.93 19.82 -9.22
C PHE A 350 -0.56 21.30 -9.12
N ALA A 351 -1.22 22.05 -8.23
CA ALA A 351 -0.97 23.48 -8.06
C ALA A 351 0.47 23.80 -7.64
N LEU A 352 1.12 22.92 -6.87
CA LEU A 352 2.53 23.06 -6.50
C LEU A 352 3.46 22.68 -7.66
N ALA A 353 3.13 21.64 -8.42
CA ALA A 353 3.93 21.14 -9.53
C ALA A 353 3.99 22.15 -10.69
N VAL A 354 2.85 22.75 -11.07
CA VAL A 354 2.80 23.71 -12.20
C VAL A 354 3.43 25.07 -11.88
N ARG A 355 3.53 25.44 -10.59
CA ARG A 355 4.17 26.69 -10.15
C ARG A 355 5.69 26.60 -10.06
N ARG A 356 6.25 25.39 -10.12
CA ARG A 356 7.69 25.19 -10.05
C ARG A 356 8.29 25.68 -11.37
N PRO A 357 9.24 26.64 -11.37
CA PRO A 357 9.95 26.97 -12.60
C PRO A 357 10.58 25.70 -13.14
N ARG A 358 10.40 25.43 -14.44
CA ARG A 358 11.12 24.36 -15.15
C ARG A 358 12.60 24.69 -15.06
N GLY A 359 13.25 24.23 -13.98
CA GLY A 359 14.70 24.31 -13.86
C GLY A 359 15.31 23.55 -15.02
N PRO A 360 16.49 23.98 -15.52
CA PRO A 360 17.17 23.22 -16.57
C PRO A 360 17.34 21.80 -16.06
N SER A 361 16.86 20.83 -16.84
CA SER A 361 17.11 19.41 -16.64
C SER A 361 18.61 19.24 -16.46
N ARG A 362 19.06 19.14 -15.21
CA ARG A 362 20.45 18.84 -14.88
C ARG A 362 20.67 17.37 -15.23
N SER A 363 21.00 17.12 -16.49
CA SER A 363 21.67 15.91 -16.93
C SER A 363 23.03 15.87 -16.23
N GLY A 364 23.07 15.33 -15.02
CA GLY A 364 24.29 15.35 -14.21
C GLY A 364 24.09 15.06 -12.73
N GLU A 365 23.20 14.14 -12.37
CA GLU A 365 23.40 13.40 -11.11
C GLU A 365 24.56 12.43 -11.33
N ARG A 366 25.57 12.50 -10.45
CA ARG A 366 26.87 11.80 -10.57
C ARG A 366 26.83 10.31 -10.20
N ASP A 367 25.67 9.65 -10.21
CA ASP A 367 25.57 8.24 -9.83
C ASP A 367 25.45 7.29 -11.03
N TRP A 368 25.73 7.77 -12.24
CA TRP A 368 25.84 6.94 -13.44
C TRP A 368 27.21 7.10 -14.09
N GLY A 369 28.13 6.23 -13.72
CA GLY A 369 29.38 5.98 -14.44
C GLY A 369 29.72 4.49 -14.42
N PRO A 370 30.03 3.85 -15.56
CA PRO A 370 30.50 2.48 -15.56
C PRO A 370 31.98 2.46 -15.15
N GLY A 371 32.29 1.71 -14.09
CA GLY A 371 33.62 1.18 -13.81
C GLY A 371 34.59 2.08 -13.05
N THR A 372 35.00 1.62 -11.88
CA THR A 372 36.41 1.64 -11.49
C THR A 372 36.86 0.22 -11.23
N ALA A 373 37.82 -0.19 -12.07
CA ALA A 373 38.50 -1.46 -12.02
C ALA A 373 39.20 -1.68 -10.67
N VAL A 374 39.20 -2.93 -10.26
CA VAL A 374 40.07 -3.50 -9.22
C VAL A 374 41.53 -3.16 -9.54
N PRO A 375 42.33 -2.62 -8.62
CA PRO A 375 43.76 -2.68 -8.74
C PRO A 375 44.22 -4.06 -8.26
N MET A 376 44.67 -4.90 -9.20
CA MET A 376 45.68 -5.92 -8.91
C MET A 376 46.97 -5.22 -8.46
N HIS A 377 47.47 -5.52 -7.25
CA HIS A 377 48.69 -6.31 -7.07
C HIS A 377 49.27 -6.25 -5.65
N ARG A 378 49.63 -7.47 -5.17
CA ARG A 378 50.83 -7.88 -4.42
C ARG A 378 51.13 -7.22 -3.07
N GLU A 379 51.03 -8.02 -2.01
CA GLU A 379 52.16 -8.86 -1.55
C GLU A 379 51.67 -10.30 -1.31
#